data_AF-A0A2S6R3F3-F1
#
_entry.id   AF-A0A2S6R3F3-F1
#
_cell.length_a   1.000
_cell.length_b   1.000
_cell.length_c   1.000
_cell.angle_alpha   90.00
_cell.angle_beta   90.00
_cell.angle_gamma   90.00
#
_symmetry.space_group_name_H-M   'P 1'
#
loop_
_entity.id
_entity.type
_entity.pdbx_description
1 polymer ?
#
loop_
_entity_poly.entity_id
_entity_poly.type
_entity_poly.pdbx_seq_one_letter_code
_entity_poly.pdbx_strand_id
1 'polypeptide(L)'
;MATIRKRKRKWHTQIRRKGHPARTRSFATRKEASAWAREEEVKLDRIQAWKSPVSMHQLMLADLVRRYRDEEVPRKRGAAVETIIL
;
A
#
# COMPACT_ATOMS: atom_id res chain seq x y z
N MET A 1 -5.40 -13.10 10.48
CA MET A 1 -6.37 -13.02 11.58
C MET A 1 -5.75 -12.27 12.74
N ALA A 2 -6.51 -11.37 13.36
CA ALA A 2 -6.14 -10.73 14.62
C ALA A 2 -6.29 -11.68 15.82
N THR A 3 -5.25 -11.74 16.67
CA THR A 3 -5.24 -12.47 17.94
C THR A 3 -5.22 -11.46 19.08
N ILE A 4 -6.22 -11.53 19.96
CA ILE A 4 -6.30 -10.67 21.15
C ILE A 4 -6.02 -11.55 22.38
N ARG A 5 -4.95 -11.24 23.11
CA ARG A 5 -4.57 -11.94 24.35
C ARG A 5 -4.55 -10.99 25.54
N LYS A 6 -5.01 -11.44 26.71
CA LYS A 6 -4.89 -10.68 27.96
C LYS A 6 -3.53 -10.94 28.60
N ARG A 7 -2.78 -9.88 28.92
CA ARG A 7 -1.50 -9.95 29.65
C ARG A 7 -1.57 -9.06 30.89
N LYS A 8 -1.68 -9.68 32.07
CA LYS A 8 -1.88 -8.98 33.36
C LYS A 8 -3.09 -8.03 33.29
N ARG A 9 -2.85 -6.71 33.34
CA ARG A 9 -3.86 -5.63 33.25
C ARG A 9 -4.06 -5.05 31.84
N LYS A 10 -3.35 -5.56 30.81
CA LYS A 10 -3.40 -5.02 29.45
C LYS A 10 -3.87 -6.07 28.44
N TRP A 11 -4.47 -5.62 27.36
CA TRP A 11 -4.91 -6.42 26.22
C TRP A 11 -3.91 -6.24 25.08
N HIS A 12 -3.28 -7.32 24.64
CA HIS A 12 -2.34 -7.31 23.54
C HIS A 12 -3.02 -7.87 22.29
N THR A 13 -3.06 -7.05 21.24
CA THR A 13 -3.58 -7.43 19.94
C THR A 13 -2.41 -7.64 18.99
N GLN A 14 -2.43 -8.77 18.28
CA GLN A 14 -1.45 -9.13 17.26
C GLN A 14 -2.16 -9.45 15.96
N ILE A 15 -1.76 -8.82 14.86
CA ILE A 15 -2.32 -9.04 13.53
C ILE A 15 -1.24 -9.62 12.64
N ARG A 16 -1.48 -10.84 12.15
CA ARG A 16 -0.60 -11.55 11.21
C ARG A 16 -1.36 -11.78 9.89
N ARG A 17 -0.79 -11.29 8.78
CA ARG A 17 -1.23 -11.57 7.41
C ARG A 17 -0.03 -11.95 6.54
N LYS A 18 -0.23 -12.89 5.61
CA LYS A 18 0.79 -13.33 4.66
C LYS A 18 1.19 -12.15 3.76
N GLY A 19 2.49 -11.88 3.63
CA GLY A 19 3.02 -10.78 2.81
C GLY A 19 2.97 -9.38 3.44
N HIS A 20 2.61 -9.27 4.73
CA HIS A 20 2.64 -8.01 5.47
C HIS A 20 3.40 -8.17 6.80
N PRO A 21 4.10 -7.11 7.28
CA PRO A 21 4.77 -7.15 8.56
C PRO A 21 3.74 -7.35 9.69
N ALA A 22 4.11 -8.16 10.69
CA ALA A 22 3.25 -8.39 11.84
C ALA A 22 3.08 -7.09 12.64
N ARG A 23 1.83 -6.66 12.88
CA ARG A 23 1.52 -5.49 13.70
C ARG A 23 1.08 -5.94 15.08
N THR A 24 1.61 -5.30 16.12
CA THR A 24 1.22 -5.58 17.51
C THR A 24 0.98 -4.29 18.26
N ARG A 25 -0.05 -4.27 19.11
CA ARG A 25 -0.36 -3.13 19.97
C ARG A 25 -1.00 -3.59 21.27
N SER A 26 -0.81 -2.82 22.34
CA SER A 26 -1.37 -3.13 23.66
C SER A 26 -2.32 -2.04 24.13
N PHE A 27 -3.43 -2.42 24.74
CA PHE A 27 -4.54 -1.56 25.17
C PHE A 27 -4.91 -1.82 26.63
N ALA A 28 -5.62 -0.88 27.26
CA ALA A 28 -6.10 -1.03 28.63
C ALA A 28 -7.40 -1.84 28.69
N THR A 29 -8.27 -1.68 27.70
CA THR A 29 -9.58 -2.34 27.65
C THR A 29 -9.69 -3.34 26.49
N ARG A 30 -10.54 -4.37 26.66
CA ARG A 30 -10.82 -5.35 25.60
C ARG A 30 -11.54 -4.68 24.42
N LYS A 31 -12.39 -3.70 24.70
CA LYS A 31 -13.19 -2.98 23.71
C LYS A 31 -12.30 -2.21 22.73
N GLU A 32 -11.32 -1.47 23.25
CA GLU A 32 -10.30 -0.79 22.43
C GLU A 32 -9.47 -1.79 21.60
N ALA A 33 -9.05 -2.89 22.22
CA ALA A 33 -8.26 -3.93 21.56
C ALA A 33 -9.00 -4.54 20.35
N SER A 34 -10.29 -4.82 20.50
CA SER A 34 -11.14 -5.34 19.42
C SER A 34 -11.46 -4.28 18.36
N ALA A 35 -11.73 -3.04 18.76
CA ALA A 35 -11.99 -1.94 17.83
C ALA A 35 -10.76 -1.66 16.94
N TRP A 36 -9.57 -1.57 17.54
CA TRP A 36 -8.34 -1.40 16.80
C TRP A 36 -8.01 -2.60 15.92
N ALA A 37 -8.25 -3.84 16.38
CA ALA A 37 -8.07 -5.04 15.56
C ALA A 37 -8.87 -4.94 14.26
N ARG A 38 -10.14 -4.55 14.36
CA ARG A 38 -11.07 -4.44 13.23
C ARG A 38 -10.69 -3.28 12.30
N GLU A 39 -10.33 -2.12 12.85
CA GLU A 39 -9.89 -0.97 12.05
C GLU A 39 -8.63 -1.31 11.22
N GLU A 40 -7.68 -2.00 11.85
CA GLU A 40 -6.42 -2.34 11.21
C GLU A 40 -6.59 -3.47 10.18
N GLU A 41 -7.50 -4.42 10.40
CA GLU A 41 -7.91 -5.39 9.39
C GLU A 41 -8.57 -4.70 8.17
N VAL A 42 -9.47 -3.74 8.38
CA VAL A 42 -10.07 -2.95 7.29
C VAL A 42 -9.03 -2.14 6.52
N LYS A 43 -8.04 -1.55 7.21
CA LYS A 43 -6.92 -0.86 6.55
C LYS A 43 -6.08 -1.82 5.71
N LEU A 44 -5.79 -3.02 6.22
CA LEU A 44 -5.06 -4.04 5.47
C LEU A 44 -5.87 -4.56 4.29
N ASP A 45 -7.17 -4.76 4.43
CA ASP A 45 -8.07 -5.12 3.33
C ASP A 45 -8.13 -4.03 2.26
N ARG A 46 -8.21 -2.76 2.66
CA ARG A 46 -8.10 -1.65 1.73
C ARG A 46 -6.75 -1.68 1.04
N ILE A 47 -5.62 -1.72 1.75
CA ILE A 47 -4.30 -1.77 1.11
C ILE A 47 -4.19 -2.98 0.16
N GLN A 48 -4.77 -4.12 0.49
CA GLN A 48 -4.76 -5.32 -0.35
C GLN A 48 -5.62 -5.17 -1.61
N ALA A 49 -6.79 -4.53 -1.50
CA ALA A 49 -7.64 -4.20 -2.64
C ALA A 49 -6.96 -3.20 -3.60
N TRP A 50 -6.15 -2.28 -3.06
CA TRP A 50 -5.37 -1.33 -3.86
C TRP A 50 -4.07 -1.94 -4.41
N LYS A 51 -3.54 -2.99 -3.76
CA LYS A 51 -2.51 -3.88 -4.32
C LYS A 51 -3.13 -4.88 -5.30
N SER A 52 -3.87 -4.36 -6.28
CA SER A 52 -3.94 -5.04 -7.57
C SER A 52 -2.50 -5.25 -8.07
N PRO A 53 -2.12 -6.44 -8.58
CA PRO A 53 -0.74 -6.78 -8.94
C PRO A 53 -0.20 -6.03 -10.18
N VAL A 54 -0.72 -4.84 -10.49
CA VAL A 54 -0.35 -4.07 -11.68
C VAL A 54 0.67 -2.97 -11.39
N SER A 55 0.84 -2.51 -10.14
CA SER A 55 1.67 -1.32 -9.87
C SER A 55 2.81 -1.50 -8.86
N MET A 56 3.31 -2.74 -8.69
CA MET A 56 4.67 -2.95 -8.16
C MET A 56 5.76 -2.90 -9.25
N HIS A 57 5.41 -2.48 -10.47
CA HIS A 57 6.40 -1.78 -11.27
C HIS A 57 6.62 -0.45 -10.55
N GLN A 58 7.74 -0.33 -9.86
CA GLN A 58 8.37 0.97 -9.66
C GLN A 58 8.42 1.58 -11.06
N LEU A 59 7.43 2.41 -11.40
CA LEU A 59 7.44 3.20 -12.62
C LEU A 59 8.64 4.12 -12.43
N MET A 60 9.79 3.67 -12.92
CA MET A 60 11.00 4.47 -12.87
C MET A 60 10.71 5.70 -13.71
N LEU A 61 11.30 6.84 -13.33
CA LEU A 61 11.16 8.06 -14.12
C LEU A 61 11.47 7.80 -15.60
N ALA A 62 12.42 6.91 -15.87
CA ALA A 62 12.75 6.44 -17.22
C ALA A 62 11.58 5.81 -17.98
N ASP A 63 10.75 5.00 -17.32
CA ASP A 63 9.59 4.35 -17.96
C ASP A 63 8.48 5.36 -18.26
N LEU A 64 8.31 6.35 -17.38
CA LEU A 64 7.36 7.43 -17.58
C LEU A 64 7.77 8.33 -18.75
N VAL A 65 9.07 8.69 -18.81
CA VAL A 65 9.62 9.49 -19.92
C VAL A 65 9.51 8.75 -21.24
N ARG A 66 9.80 7.43 -21.28
CA ARG A 66 9.63 6.61 -22.49
C ARG A 66 8.18 6.60 -22.98
N ARG A 67 7.21 6.34 -22.09
CA ARG A 67 5.79 6.37 -22.48
C ARG A 67 5.36 7.73 -22.97
N TYR A 68 5.78 8.80 -22.30
CA TYR A 68 5.46 10.15 -22.74
C TYR A 68 6.06 10.45 -24.12
N ARG A 69 7.30 10.06 -24.37
CA ARG A 69 7.97 10.19 -25.68
C ARG A 69 7.31 9.36 -26.77
N ASP A 70 6.83 8.15 -26.46
CA ASP A 70 6.36 7.23 -27.48
C ASP A 70 4.84 7.35 -27.74
N GLU A 71 4.04 7.75 -26.75
CA GLU A 71 2.57 7.84 -26.85
C GLU A 71 2.05 9.27 -27.05
N GLU A 72 2.65 10.26 -26.40
CA GLU A 72 2.14 11.65 -26.37
C GLU A 72 2.90 12.59 -27.32
N VAL A 73 4.23 12.49 -27.38
CA VAL A 73 5.06 13.35 -28.25
C VAL A 73 4.72 13.25 -29.74
N PRO A 74 4.41 12.07 -30.33
CA PRO A 74 4.05 11.97 -31.75
C PRO A 74 2.76 12.69 -32.12
N ARG A 75 1.90 12.97 -31.13
CA ARG A 75 0.62 13.68 -31.31
C ARG A 75 0.79 15.20 -31.28
N LYS A 76 1.97 15.69 -30.90
CA LYS A 76 2.29 17.11 -30.82
C LYS A 76 2.97 17.60 -32.09
N ARG A 77 2.67 18.84 -32.49
CA ARG A 77 3.27 19.48 -33.66
C ARG A 77 4.80 19.63 -33.57
N GLY A 78 5.37 19.60 -32.36
CA GLY A 78 6.82 19.68 -32.09
C GLY A 78 7.53 18.34 -31.88
N ALA A 79 6.91 17.22 -32.29
CA ALA A 79 7.38 15.86 -32.00
C ALA A 79 8.88 15.64 -32.25
N ALA A 80 9.38 16.10 -33.40
CA ALA A 80 10.77 15.91 -33.80
C ALA A 80 11.79 16.55 -32.84
N VAL A 81 11.44 17.68 -32.21
CA VAL A 81 12.33 18.38 -31.27
C VAL A 81 12.24 17.76 -29.87
N GLU A 82 11.02 17.44 -29.43
CA GLU A 82 10.80 16.83 -28.10
C GLU A 82 11.38 15.40 -28.01
N THR A 83 11.39 14.62 -29.10
CA THR A 83 12.03 13.29 -29.13
C THR A 83 13.55 13.34 -29.04
N ILE A 84 14.19 14.43 -29.48
CA ILE A 84 15.65 14.58 -29.43
C ILE A 84 16.13 15.03 -28.04
N ILE A 85 15.27 15.75 -27.30
CA ILE A 85 15.61 16.35 -26.01
C ILE A 85 15.31 15.40 -24.83
N LEU A 86 14.34 14.48 -24.97
CA LEU A 86 13.92 13.50 -23.96
C LEU A 86 14.65 12.16 -24.09
#